data_AF-A0A8C5RDV8-F1
#
_entry.id   AF-A0A8C5RDV8-F1
#
_cell.length_a   1.000
_cell.length_b   1.000
_cell.length_c   1.000
_cell.angle_alpha   90.00
_cell.angle_beta   90.00
_cell.angle_gamma   90.00
#
_symmetry.space_group_name_H-M   'P 1'
#
loop_
_entity.id
_entity.type
_entity.pdbx_description
1 polymer ?
#
loop_
_entity_poly.entity_id
_entity_poly.type
_entity_poly.pdbx_seq_one_letter_code
_entity_poly.pdbx_strand_id
1 'polypeptide(L)'
;SFTGPKGLIPTPCHRLRTPQLPTSADVEFCLSLMQYETGTMDKMANFSFRNTLEGFASPSTGISNLSQSSLHNALHIYMNGSMSQVQGSANDPIFILHHAFVDSIYEQWLRRHKPQLQAYPEANAPIGHNRGYFMVPFIPLYRNGEFFISSKELGYDYEYLVEPDSPFQTFLTPYLEQARQIWPWLLGAAVIGAIISMAIKGLITLGTQKKKRNVEETQPLLMEDENYPHITYQSHL
;
A
#
# COMPACT_ATOMS: atom_id res chain seq x y z
N SER A 1 -29.23 -25.95 29.26
CA SER A 1 -28.88 -26.59 27.98
C SER A 1 -29.33 -25.67 26.85
N PHE A 2 -28.41 -24.89 26.28
CA PHE A 2 -28.70 -24.07 25.11
C PHE A 2 -28.91 -25.01 23.91
N THR A 3 -30.14 -25.12 23.44
CA THR A 3 -30.43 -25.79 22.18
C THR A 3 -30.28 -24.74 21.09
N GLY A 4 -29.19 -24.82 20.33
CA GLY A 4 -28.96 -23.99 19.15
C GLY A 4 -30.03 -24.22 18.08
N PRO A 5 -30.17 -23.31 17.10
CA PRO A 5 -31.21 -23.39 16.09
C PRO A 5 -31.08 -24.66 15.26
N LYS A 6 -32.19 -25.39 15.12
CA LYS A 6 -32.33 -26.69 14.43
C LYS A 6 -32.10 -26.63 12.90
N GLY A 7 -31.48 -25.58 12.36
CA GLY A 7 -31.27 -25.35 10.93
C GLY A 7 -29.87 -25.71 10.40
N LEU A 8 -28.91 -25.99 11.28
CA LEU A 8 -27.48 -26.12 10.93
C LEU A 8 -27.00 -27.56 10.70
N ILE A 9 -27.90 -28.56 10.63
CA ILE A 9 -27.48 -29.95 10.44
C ILE A 9 -27.37 -30.24 8.93
N PRO A 10 -26.18 -30.56 8.40
CA PRO A 10 -26.04 -30.96 7.00
C PRO A 10 -26.89 -32.20 6.74
N THR A 11 -27.71 -32.15 5.68
CA THR A 11 -28.48 -33.32 5.25
C THR A 11 -27.53 -34.46 4.87
N PRO A 12 -28.00 -35.73 4.86
CA PRO A 12 -27.17 -36.87 4.52
C PRO A 12 -26.46 -36.74 3.15
N CYS A 13 -27.11 -36.12 2.15
CA CYS A 13 -26.48 -35.88 0.85
C CYS A 13 -25.38 -34.80 0.91
N HIS A 14 -25.52 -33.79 1.78
CA HIS A 14 -24.48 -32.79 2.00
C HIS A 14 -23.24 -33.39 2.69
N ARG A 15 -23.41 -34.35 3.61
CA ARG A 15 -22.28 -35.05 4.25
C ARG A 15 -21.47 -35.92 3.27
N LEU A 16 -22.11 -36.42 2.21
CA LEU A 16 -21.42 -37.20 1.17
C LEU A 16 -20.55 -36.32 0.27
N ARG A 17 -21.01 -35.12 -0.08
CA ARG A 17 -20.21 -34.14 -0.83
C ARG A 17 -19.18 -33.43 0.03
N THR A 18 -19.53 -33.14 1.28
CA THR A 18 -18.76 -32.31 2.20
C THR A 18 -18.76 -32.97 3.59
N PRO A 19 -17.84 -33.91 3.85
CA PRO A 19 -17.84 -34.66 5.10
C PRO A 19 -17.51 -33.80 6.33
N GLN A 20 -16.73 -32.73 6.15
CA GLN A 20 -16.33 -31.82 7.22
C GLN A 20 -16.04 -30.41 6.69
N LEU A 21 -15.97 -29.44 7.61
CA LEU A 21 -15.47 -28.11 7.30
C LEU A 21 -13.96 -28.16 6.97
N PRO A 22 -13.46 -27.24 6.13
CA PRO A 22 -12.04 -27.10 5.84
C PRO A 22 -11.18 -26.92 7.10
N THR A 23 -9.99 -27.51 7.08
CA THR A 23 -8.97 -27.37 8.11
C THR A 23 -7.88 -26.38 7.68
N SER A 24 -7.06 -25.90 8.63
CA SER A 24 -5.89 -25.10 8.30
C SER A 24 -4.87 -25.87 7.43
N ALA A 25 -4.80 -27.19 7.57
CA ALA A 25 -3.94 -28.03 6.73
C ALA A 25 -4.41 -28.04 5.26
N ASP A 26 -5.73 -28.04 5.03
CA ASP A 26 -6.29 -27.92 3.68
C ASP A 26 -5.93 -26.58 3.02
N VAL A 27 -5.96 -25.50 3.81
CA VAL A 27 -5.55 -24.16 3.36
C VAL A 27 -4.05 -24.12 3.05
N GLU A 28 -3.19 -24.64 3.93
CA GLU A 28 -1.74 -24.67 3.68
C GLU A 28 -1.36 -25.51 2.47
N PHE A 29 -2.01 -26.66 2.26
CA PHE A 29 -1.83 -27.43 1.03
C PHE A 29 -2.22 -26.61 -0.19
N CYS A 30 -3.39 -25.96 -0.17
CA CYS A 30 -3.83 -25.12 -1.27
C CYS A 30 -2.81 -24.01 -1.58
N LEU A 31 -2.31 -23.32 -0.55
CA LEU A 31 -1.30 -22.27 -0.68
C LEU A 31 0.06 -22.80 -1.19
N SER A 32 0.33 -24.10 -1.08
CA SER A 32 1.57 -24.70 -1.61
C SER A 32 1.57 -24.86 -3.13
N LEU A 33 0.40 -24.86 -3.79
CA LEU A 33 0.27 -25.00 -5.24
C LEU A 33 0.82 -23.75 -5.94
N MET A 34 1.88 -23.90 -6.74
CA MET A 34 2.54 -22.76 -7.40
C MET A 34 1.78 -22.25 -8.63
N GLN A 35 0.99 -23.10 -9.28
CA GLN A 35 0.29 -22.74 -10.51
C GLN A 35 -1.08 -22.17 -10.17
N TYR A 36 -1.34 -20.92 -10.58
CA TYR A 36 -2.67 -20.31 -10.48
C TYR A 36 -3.70 -21.21 -11.15
N GLU A 37 -3.37 -21.63 -12.37
CA GLU A 37 -4.15 -22.52 -13.21
C GLU A 37 -3.21 -23.42 -14.02
N THR A 38 -3.63 -24.65 -14.30
CA THR A 38 -2.88 -25.66 -15.06
C THR A 38 -3.60 -26.13 -16.32
N GLY A 39 -4.91 -25.88 -16.43
CA GLY A 39 -5.74 -26.26 -17.57
C GLY A 39 -6.47 -25.07 -18.19
N THR A 40 -7.66 -25.35 -18.71
CA THR A 40 -8.56 -24.37 -19.34
C THR A 40 -9.39 -23.59 -18.32
N MET A 41 -8.95 -23.39 -17.07
CA MET A 41 -9.78 -22.82 -15.98
C MET A 41 -11.12 -23.51 -15.74
N ASP A 42 -11.23 -24.79 -16.07
CA ASP A 42 -12.43 -25.57 -15.79
C ASP A 42 -12.33 -26.29 -14.43
N LYS A 43 -13.42 -26.99 -14.09
CA LYS A 43 -13.55 -27.74 -12.84
C LYS A 43 -12.71 -29.01 -12.79
N MET A 44 -12.13 -29.43 -13.92
CA MET A 44 -11.32 -30.65 -14.06
C MET A 44 -9.83 -30.38 -13.89
N ALA A 45 -9.43 -29.11 -13.78
CA ALA A 45 -8.03 -28.75 -13.63
C ALA A 45 -7.39 -29.37 -12.38
N ASN A 46 -6.31 -30.11 -12.60
CA ASN A 46 -5.52 -30.74 -11.54
C ASN A 46 -4.30 -29.89 -11.19
N PHE A 47 -3.91 -29.84 -9.93
CA PHE A 47 -2.80 -29.03 -9.43
C PHE A 47 -2.97 -27.52 -9.70
N SER A 48 -4.22 -27.06 -9.85
CA SER A 48 -4.59 -25.65 -9.98
C SER A 48 -4.92 -25.09 -8.60
N PHE A 49 -4.21 -24.02 -8.20
CA PHE A 49 -4.53 -23.26 -6.99
C PHE A 49 -5.98 -22.79 -7.02
N ARG A 50 -6.41 -22.18 -8.13
CA ARG A 50 -7.76 -21.64 -8.32
C ARG A 50 -8.81 -22.75 -8.17
N ASN A 51 -8.62 -23.93 -8.77
CA ASN A 51 -9.58 -25.04 -8.68
C ASN A 51 -9.63 -25.67 -7.29
N THR A 52 -8.48 -25.73 -6.62
CA THR A 52 -8.37 -26.27 -5.27
C THR A 52 -9.06 -25.33 -4.29
N LEU A 53 -8.78 -24.03 -4.35
CA LEU A 53 -9.40 -23.01 -3.49
C LEU A 53 -10.91 -22.93 -3.71
N GLU A 54 -11.36 -22.90 -4.96
CA GLU A 54 -12.79 -22.89 -5.33
C GLU A 54 -13.52 -24.13 -4.78
N GLY A 55 -12.81 -25.25 -4.65
CA GLY A 55 -13.29 -26.44 -3.98
C GLY A 55 -13.77 -27.56 -4.90
N PHE A 56 -13.28 -27.61 -6.14
CA PHE A 56 -13.52 -28.72 -7.07
C PHE A 56 -12.37 -29.73 -7.10
N ALA A 57 -11.20 -29.37 -6.56
CA ALA A 57 -10.07 -30.26 -6.38
C ALA A 57 -9.80 -30.57 -4.90
N SER A 58 -9.27 -31.76 -4.65
CA SER A 58 -8.94 -32.22 -3.30
C SER A 58 -7.79 -31.39 -2.71
N PRO A 59 -7.96 -30.79 -1.51
CA PRO A 59 -6.93 -30.01 -0.86
C PRO A 59 -5.89 -30.89 -0.14
N SER A 60 -5.75 -32.16 -0.54
CA SER A 60 -4.67 -33.04 -0.09
C SER A 60 -3.88 -33.62 -1.25
N THR A 61 -4.44 -33.61 -2.47
CA THR A 61 -3.82 -34.20 -3.66
C THR A 61 -3.74 -33.23 -4.84
N GLY A 62 -4.53 -32.15 -4.83
CA GLY A 62 -4.67 -31.24 -5.97
C GLY A 62 -5.46 -31.82 -7.14
N ILE A 63 -6.00 -33.04 -7.03
CA ILE A 63 -6.74 -33.70 -8.11
C ILE A 63 -8.22 -33.31 -8.06
N SER A 64 -8.77 -32.97 -9.22
CA SER A 64 -10.19 -32.65 -9.39
C SER A 64 -11.07 -33.84 -9.04
N ASN A 65 -12.13 -33.58 -8.27
CA ASN A 65 -13.12 -34.58 -7.90
C ASN A 65 -14.51 -33.92 -7.81
N LEU A 66 -15.27 -34.01 -8.90
CA LEU A 66 -16.62 -33.42 -8.96
C LEU A 66 -17.65 -34.05 -8.02
N SER A 67 -17.35 -35.23 -7.45
CA SER A 67 -18.24 -35.86 -6.48
C SER A 67 -18.09 -35.28 -5.08
N GLN A 68 -17.02 -34.52 -4.83
CA GLN A 68 -16.70 -33.91 -3.55
C GLN A 68 -16.61 -32.39 -3.68
N SER A 69 -16.70 -31.72 -2.53
CA SER A 69 -16.53 -30.29 -2.41
C SER A 69 -15.67 -29.97 -1.20
N SER A 70 -14.66 -29.15 -1.41
CA SER A 70 -13.67 -28.74 -0.42
C SER A 70 -13.67 -27.21 -0.29
N LEU A 71 -12.87 -26.68 0.65
CA LEU A 71 -12.60 -25.24 0.81
C LEU A 71 -13.84 -24.34 0.63
N HIS A 72 -13.88 -23.50 -0.40
CA HIS A 72 -14.99 -22.58 -0.67
C HIS A 72 -16.33 -23.32 -0.84
N ASN A 73 -16.42 -24.28 -1.77
CA ASN A 73 -17.64 -25.04 -2.01
C ASN A 73 -18.11 -25.84 -0.77
N ALA A 74 -17.17 -26.32 0.05
CA ALA A 74 -17.49 -27.04 1.28
C ALA A 74 -18.30 -26.17 2.24
N LEU A 75 -17.88 -24.92 2.47
CA LEU A 75 -18.59 -24.03 3.40
C LEU A 75 -19.99 -23.70 2.89
N HIS A 76 -20.13 -23.37 1.61
CA HIS A 76 -21.43 -23.14 0.96
C HIS A 76 -22.40 -24.29 1.21
N ILE A 77 -21.94 -25.52 1.02
CA ILE A 77 -22.75 -26.72 1.22
C ILE A 77 -23.05 -26.98 2.70
N TYR A 78 -22.04 -26.80 3.56
CA TYR A 78 -22.15 -27.06 5.00
C TYR A 78 -23.19 -26.17 5.69
N MET A 79 -23.21 -24.88 5.32
CA MET A 79 -24.15 -23.90 5.87
C MET A 79 -25.60 -24.19 5.49
N ASN A 80 -25.83 -24.93 4.39
CA ASN A 80 -27.14 -25.28 3.86
C ASN A 80 -28.02 -24.02 3.55
N GLY A 81 -29.30 -24.21 3.22
CA GLY A 81 -30.23 -23.10 3.01
C GLY A 81 -29.87 -22.22 1.81
N SER A 82 -29.90 -20.90 1.98
CA SER A 82 -29.50 -19.93 0.94
C SER A 82 -28.03 -20.07 0.58
N MET A 83 -27.14 -20.33 1.53
CA MET A 83 -25.69 -20.46 1.30
C MET A 83 -25.32 -21.62 0.37
N SER A 84 -26.14 -22.66 0.27
CA SER A 84 -25.87 -23.81 -0.62
C SER A 84 -26.39 -23.62 -2.06
N GLN A 85 -27.08 -22.51 -2.35
CA GLN A 85 -27.62 -22.19 -3.67
C GLN A 85 -26.81 -21.11 -4.36
N VAL A 86 -26.22 -21.41 -5.53
CA VAL A 86 -25.35 -20.48 -6.27
C VAL A 86 -26.02 -19.13 -6.56
N GLN A 87 -27.31 -19.13 -6.90
CA GLN A 87 -28.06 -17.91 -7.20
C GLN A 87 -28.54 -17.18 -5.94
N GLY A 88 -28.61 -17.88 -4.80
CA GLY A 88 -29.23 -17.41 -3.57
C GLY A 88 -28.24 -17.07 -2.47
N SER A 89 -26.99 -17.53 -2.57
CA SER A 89 -26.00 -17.46 -1.49
C SER A 89 -25.70 -16.03 -1.06
N ALA A 90 -25.64 -15.09 -2.02
CA ALA A 90 -25.40 -13.68 -1.74
C ALA A 90 -26.50 -12.99 -0.93
N ASN A 91 -27.67 -13.61 -0.74
CA ASN A 91 -28.71 -13.09 0.17
C ASN A 91 -28.43 -13.39 1.65
N ASP A 92 -27.49 -14.29 1.93
CA ASP A 92 -27.04 -14.58 3.30
C ASP A 92 -25.83 -13.69 3.64
N PRO A 93 -25.84 -12.90 4.74
CA PRO A 93 -24.73 -12.03 5.09
C PRO A 93 -23.41 -12.80 5.34
N ILE A 94 -23.47 -14.09 5.64
CA ILE A 94 -22.28 -14.94 5.80
C ILE A 94 -21.50 -15.05 4.49
N PHE A 95 -22.15 -14.87 3.34
CA PHE A 95 -21.51 -14.84 2.02
C PHE A 95 -20.35 -13.84 1.96
N ILE A 96 -20.54 -12.63 2.50
CA ILE A 96 -19.52 -11.57 2.46
C ILE A 96 -18.31 -11.98 3.31
N LEU A 97 -18.55 -12.48 4.53
CA LEU A 97 -17.48 -12.94 5.42
C LEU A 97 -16.74 -14.14 4.83
N HIS A 98 -17.47 -15.05 4.19
CA HIS A 98 -16.88 -16.20 3.53
C HIS A 98 -15.96 -15.78 2.37
N HIS A 99 -16.45 -14.93 1.47
CA HIS A 99 -15.66 -14.51 0.31
C HIS A 99 -14.52 -13.57 0.68
N ALA A 100 -14.65 -12.77 1.74
CA ALA A 100 -13.50 -12.03 2.29
C ALA A 100 -12.39 -12.98 2.79
N PHE A 101 -12.75 -14.11 3.41
CA PHE A 101 -11.77 -15.12 3.81
C PHE A 101 -11.18 -15.89 2.62
N VAL A 102 -11.96 -16.14 1.57
CA VAL A 102 -11.45 -16.75 0.33
C VAL A 102 -10.47 -15.79 -0.36
N ASP A 103 -10.80 -14.50 -0.43
CA ASP A 103 -9.92 -13.46 -0.96
C ASP A 103 -8.64 -13.31 -0.13
N SER A 104 -8.72 -13.43 1.19
CA SER A 104 -7.52 -13.39 2.05
C SER A 104 -6.59 -14.60 1.86
N ILE A 105 -7.11 -15.76 1.45
CA ILE A 105 -6.29 -16.91 1.03
C ILE A 105 -5.68 -16.65 -0.36
N TYR A 106 -6.43 -16.02 -1.27
CA TYR A 106 -5.90 -15.61 -2.57
C TYR A 106 -4.77 -14.58 -2.44
N GLU A 107 -4.92 -13.58 -1.57
CA GLU A 107 -3.87 -12.60 -1.27
C GLU A 107 -2.62 -13.26 -0.68
N GLN A 108 -2.77 -14.23 0.22
CA GLN A 108 -1.64 -15.02 0.72
C GLN A 108 -0.89 -15.73 -0.41
N TRP A 109 -1.63 -16.30 -1.36
CA TRP A 109 -1.04 -16.98 -2.51
C TRP A 109 -0.30 -16.00 -3.42
N LEU A 110 -0.88 -14.82 -3.70
CA LEU A 110 -0.23 -13.75 -4.46
C LEU A 110 1.08 -13.30 -3.82
N ARG A 111 1.10 -13.06 -2.49
CA ARG A 111 2.32 -12.68 -1.75
C ARG A 111 3.38 -13.78 -1.77
N ARG A 112 2.96 -15.04 -1.62
CA ARG A 112 3.84 -16.22 -1.53
C ARG A 112 4.52 -16.52 -2.87
N HIS A 113 3.77 -16.47 -3.97
CA HIS A 113 4.26 -16.94 -5.28
C HIS A 113 4.63 -15.81 -6.25
N LYS A 114 4.14 -14.58 -6.04
CA LYS A 114 4.39 -13.40 -6.89
C LYS A 114 4.27 -13.76 -8.39
N PRO A 115 3.14 -14.33 -8.80
CA PRO A 115 2.96 -14.83 -10.16
C PRO A 115 3.07 -13.70 -11.17
N GLN A 116 3.55 -14.03 -12.36
CA GLN A 116 3.44 -13.13 -13.50
C GLN A 116 2.01 -13.14 -14.05
N LEU A 117 1.57 -12.04 -14.66
CA LEU A 117 0.23 -11.93 -15.24
C LEU A 117 -0.08 -13.00 -16.31
N GLN A 118 0.94 -13.59 -16.94
CA GLN A 118 0.82 -14.70 -17.90
C GLN A 118 0.40 -16.02 -17.24
N ALA A 119 0.49 -16.15 -15.92
CA ALA A 119 -0.08 -17.28 -15.20
C ALA A 119 -1.61 -17.31 -15.26
N TYR A 120 -2.25 -16.17 -15.50
CA TYR A 120 -3.68 -16.08 -15.77
C TYR A 120 -3.94 -16.36 -17.27
N PRO A 121 -4.74 -17.38 -17.63
CA PRO A 121 -4.99 -17.77 -19.01
C PRO A 121 -5.54 -16.64 -19.90
N GLU A 122 -4.87 -16.41 -21.02
CA GLU A 122 -5.26 -15.38 -21.99
C GLU A 122 -6.44 -15.81 -22.88
N ALA A 123 -6.50 -17.10 -23.21
CA ALA A 123 -7.49 -17.68 -24.12
C ALA A 123 -7.83 -19.11 -23.70
N ASN A 124 -8.87 -19.67 -24.33
CA ASN A 124 -9.36 -21.04 -24.13
C ASN A 124 -9.92 -21.37 -22.73
N ALA A 125 -10.07 -20.36 -21.86
CA ALA A 125 -10.90 -20.51 -20.67
C ALA A 125 -12.39 -20.51 -21.06
N PRO A 126 -13.29 -21.07 -20.23
CA PRO A 126 -14.72 -20.89 -20.36
C PRO A 126 -15.09 -19.43 -20.60
N ILE A 127 -16.19 -19.23 -21.31
CA ILE A 127 -16.70 -17.88 -21.60
C ILE A 127 -16.78 -17.06 -20.31
N GLY A 128 -16.28 -15.82 -20.34
CA GLY A 128 -16.20 -14.96 -19.14
C GLY A 128 -14.87 -15.00 -18.39
N HIS A 129 -14.06 -16.05 -18.57
CA HIS A 129 -12.93 -16.34 -17.68
C HIS A 129 -11.55 -16.03 -18.28
N ASN A 130 -11.45 -15.65 -19.55
CA ASN A 130 -10.15 -15.24 -20.10
C ASN A 130 -9.66 -13.97 -19.39
N ARG A 131 -8.33 -13.83 -19.20
CA ARG A 131 -7.70 -12.67 -18.58
C ARG A 131 -8.19 -11.33 -19.14
N GLY A 132 -8.36 -11.27 -20.45
CA GLY A 132 -8.78 -10.06 -21.16
C GLY A 132 -10.29 -9.81 -21.16
N TYR A 133 -11.12 -10.71 -20.65
CA TYR A 133 -12.57 -10.53 -20.63
C TYR A 133 -13.01 -9.57 -19.52
N PHE A 134 -14.08 -8.82 -19.78
CA PHE A 134 -14.72 -7.99 -18.77
C PHE A 134 -15.56 -8.86 -17.84
N MET A 135 -15.41 -8.65 -16.53
CA MET A 135 -16.20 -9.31 -15.51
C MET A 135 -17.64 -8.80 -15.54
N VAL A 136 -18.57 -9.70 -15.85
CA VAL A 136 -20.00 -9.39 -15.92
C VAL A 136 -20.62 -9.50 -14.52
N PRO A 137 -21.53 -8.60 -14.10
CA PRO A 137 -22.08 -7.45 -14.83
C PRO A 137 -21.56 -6.08 -14.32
N PHE A 138 -20.26 -5.95 -14.00
CA PHE A 138 -19.76 -4.71 -13.38
C PHE A 138 -19.83 -3.49 -14.30
N ILE A 139 -20.15 -2.33 -13.70
CA ILE A 139 -20.10 -1.01 -14.33
C ILE A 139 -19.36 -0.07 -13.35
N PRO A 140 -18.26 0.59 -13.76
CA PRO A 140 -17.63 0.55 -15.09
C PRO A 140 -17.02 -0.83 -15.40
N LEU A 141 -16.62 -1.01 -16.66
CA LEU A 141 -16.11 -2.29 -17.13
C LEU A 141 -14.71 -2.56 -16.56
N TYR A 142 -14.54 -3.72 -15.93
CA TYR A 142 -13.26 -4.20 -15.41
C TYR A 142 -12.89 -5.56 -15.96
N ARG A 143 -11.61 -5.82 -16.21
CA ARG A 143 -11.12 -7.09 -16.74
C ARG A 143 -10.65 -8.03 -15.63
N ASN A 144 -10.72 -9.33 -15.86
CA ASN A 144 -10.21 -10.34 -14.91
C ASN A 144 -8.75 -10.09 -14.51
N GLY A 145 -7.89 -9.79 -15.50
CA GLY A 145 -6.46 -9.56 -15.27
C GLY A 145 -6.13 -8.34 -14.42
N GLU A 146 -7.05 -7.37 -14.29
CA GLU A 146 -6.86 -6.16 -13.47
C GLU A 146 -6.93 -6.47 -11.97
N PHE A 147 -7.53 -7.61 -11.60
CA PHE A 147 -7.63 -8.10 -10.22
C PHE A 147 -6.63 -9.24 -9.94
N PHE A 148 -5.68 -9.46 -10.84
CA PHE A 148 -4.54 -10.36 -10.64
C PHE A 148 -3.34 -9.60 -10.05
N ILE A 149 -3.62 -8.81 -9.01
CA ILE A 149 -2.68 -7.92 -8.30
C ILE A 149 -2.94 -8.01 -6.79
N SER A 150 -1.98 -7.57 -5.97
CA SER A 150 -2.14 -7.62 -4.50
C SER A 150 -3.26 -6.71 -4.03
N SER A 151 -3.95 -7.11 -2.96
CA SER A 151 -4.96 -6.28 -2.27
C SER A 151 -4.43 -4.89 -1.91
N LYS A 152 -3.13 -4.77 -1.60
CA LYS A 152 -2.47 -3.50 -1.29
C LYS A 152 -2.56 -2.50 -2.44
N GLU A 153 -2.47 -2.98 -3.68
CA GLU A 153 -2.60 -2.15 -4.88
C GLU A 153 -4.05 -1.72 -5.11
N LEU A 154 -5.01 -2.50 -4.62
CA LEU A 154 -6.44 -2.17 -4.61
C LEU A 154 -6.84 -1.25 -3.44
N GLY A 155 -5.92 -0.98 -2.51
CA GLY A 155 -6.13 -0.05 -1.40
C GLY A 155 -6.67 -0.68 -0.11
N TYR A 156 -6.60 -2.00 0.04
CA TYR A 156 -6.96 -2.69 1.28
C TYR A 156 -5.95 -3.78 1.67
N ASP A 157 -5.93 -4.16 2.95
CA ASP A 157 -5.08 -5.25 3.44
C ASP A 157 -5.80 -6.04 4.54
N TYR A 158 -5.33 -7.27 4.77
CA TYR A 158 -5.77 -8.14 5.85
C TYR A 158 -4.80 -8.03 7.02
N GLU A 159 -5.32 -7.66 8.19
CA GLU A 159 -4.52 -7.41 9.41
C GLU A 159 -3.51 -8.52 9.71
N TYR A 160 -3.93 -9.78 9.60
CA TYR A 160 -3.07 -10.93 9.91
C TYR A 160 -2.03 -11.25 8.82
N LEU A 161 -2.10 -10.59 7.67
CA LEU A 161 -1.13 -10.67 6.58
C LEU A 161 -0.17 -9.49 6.54
N VAL A 162 -0.42 -8.45 7.34
CA VAL A 162 0.47 -7.30 7.45
C VAL A 162 1.81 -7.84 7.96
N GLU A 163 2.80 -7.84 7.06
CA GLU A 163 4.17 -8.09 7.45
C GLU A 163 4.54 -7.04 8.50
N PRO A 164 5.10 -7.43 9.66
CA PRO A 164 5.59 -6.45 10.61
C PRO A 164 6.54 -5.51 9.87
N ASP A 165 6.46 -4.21 10.17
CA ASP A 165 7.36 -3.21 9.61
C ASP A 165 8.79 -3.74 9.62
N SER A 166 9.55 -3.46 8.56
CA SER A 166 10.95 -3.90 8.53
C SER A 166 11.63 -3.46 9.83
N PRO A 167 12.48 -4.30 10.47
CA PRO A 167 13.12 -3.93 11.73
C PRO A 167 13.83 -2.56 11.65
N PHE A 168 14.29 -2.21 10.45
CA PHE A 168 14.87 -0.92 10.12
C PHE A 168 13.86 0.24 10.14
N GLN A 169 12.67 0.06 9.58
CA GLN A 169 11.60 1.06 9.67
C GLN A 169 11.19 1.30 11.11
N THR A 170 10.91 0.24 11.87
CA THR A 170 10.54 0.33 13.29
C THR A 170 11.63 1.02 14.11
N PHE A 171 12.89 0.81 13.75
CA PHE A 171 14.01 1.51 14.36
C PHE A 171 14.05 3.01 14.01
N LEU A 172 13.83 3.38 12.75
CA LEU A 172 13.95 4.77 12.30
C LEU A 172 12.75 5.67 12.60
N THR A 173 11.53 5.12 12.68
CA THR A 173 10.31 5.90 12.94
C THR A 173 10.42 6.85 14.13
N PRO A 174 10.88 6.43 15.33
CA PRO A 174 10.98 7.33 16.47
C PRO A 174 11.98 8.49 16.23
N TYR A 175 13.09 8.25 15.52
CA TYR A 175 14.06 9.30 15.20
C TYR A 175 13.51 10.30 14.17
N LEU A 176 12.79 9.81 13.17
CA LEU A 176 12.18 10.66 12.15
C LEU A 176 11.05 11.53 12.73
N GLU A 177 10.24 10.98 13.63
CA GLU A 177 9.21 11.75 14.34
C GLU A 177 9.84 12.83 15.22
N GLN A 178 10.88 12.48 15.97
CA GLN A 178 11.62 13.43 16.79
C GLN A 178 12.25 14.54 15.92
N ALA A 179 12.87 14.19 14.79
CA ALA A 179 13.42 15.17 13.86
C ALA A 179 12.34 16.10 13.31
N ARG A 180 11.17 15.56 12.94
CA ARG A 180 10.02 16.34 12.46
C ARG A 180 9.47 17.30 13.51
N GLN A 181 9.48 16.92 14.78
CA GLN A 181 9.06 17.80 15.88
C GLN A 181 10.07 18.92 16.17
N ILE A 182 11.37 18.66 16.02
CA ILE A 182 12.43 19.63 16.29
C ILE A 182 12.60 20.63 15.13
N TRP A 183 12.31 20.20 13.89
CA TRP A 183 12.55 21.00 12.69
C TRP A 183 11.93 22.41 12.70
N PRO A 184 10.67 22.61 13.13
CA PRO A 184 10.07 23.94 13.19
C PRO A 184 10.78 24.89 14.18
N TRP A 185 11.29 24.36 15.28
CA TRP A 185 12.00 25.15 16.30
C TRP A 185 13.38 25.59 15.80
N LEU A 186 14.10 24.72 15.11
CA LEU A 186 15.39 25.06 14.50
C LEU A 186 15.22 26.14 13.43
N LEU A 187 14.20 26.02 12.58
CA LEU A 187 13.87 27.04 11.58
C LEU A 187 13.48 28.37 12.25
N GLY A 188 12.66 28.32 13.30
CA GLY A 188 12.29 29.51 14.08
C GLY A 188 13.50 30.20 14.70
N ALA A 189 14.41 29.45 15.32
CA ALA A 189 15.63 29.98 15.91
C ALA A 189 16.55 30.61 14.85
N ALA A 190 16.68 30.01 13.67
CA ALA A 190 17.48 30.55 12.58
C ALA A 190 16.93 31.90 12.08
N VAL A 191 15.61 32.00 11.91
CA VAL A 191 14.94 33.26 11.53
C VAL A 191 15.16 34.35 12.58
N ILE A 192 14.96 34.02 13.86
CA ILE A 192 15.19 34.96 14.97
C ILE A 192 16.65 35.42 15.00
N GLY A 193 17.60 34.49 14.86
CA GLY A 193 19.03 34.81 14.81
C GLY A 193 19.40 35.74 13.64
N ALA A 194 18.80 35.55 12.47
CA ALA A 194 18.99 36.42 11.31
C ALA A 194 18.44 37.84 11.55
N ILE A 195 17.27 37.97 12.19
CA ILE A 195 16.68 39.25 12.56
C ILE A 195 17.57 40.00 13.56
N ILE A 196 18.02 39.32 14.62
CA ILE A 196 18.92 39.90 15.63
C ILE A 196 20.22 40.36 14.97
N SER A 197 20.80 39.55 14.09
CA SER A 197 22.03 39.88 13.38
C SER A 197 21.86 41.11 12.48
N MET A 198 20.72 41.25 11.78
CA MET A 198 20.41 42.45 11.02
C MET A 198 20.24 43.69 11.90
N ALA A 199 19.58 43.56 13.05
CA ALA A 199 19.39 44.66 13.99
C ALA A 199 20.73 45.14 14.58
N ILE A 200 21.59 44.21 15.02
CA ILE A 200 22.93 44.52 15.54
C ILE A 200 23.78 45.18 14.46
N LYS A 201 23.81 44.62 13.25
CA LYS A 201 24.53 45.24 12.12
C LYS A 201 24.00 46.65 11.88
N GLY A 202 22.68 46.84 11.77
CA GLY A 202 22.06 48.15 11.59
C GLY A 202 22.45 49.17 12.67
N LEU A 203 22.47 48.77 13.95
CA LEU A 203 22.94 49.60 15.07
C LEU A 203 24.41 49.99 14.95
N ILE A 204 25.29 49.06 14.56
CA ILE A 204 26.72 49.32 14.34
C ILE A 204 26.92 50.27 13.14
N THR A 205 26.19 50.09 12.04
CA THR A 205 26.27 50.99 10.88
C THR A 205 25.79 52.39 11.23
N LEU A 206 24.70 52.52 12.00
CA LEU A 206 24.18 53.82 12.44
C LEU A 206 25.15 54.53 13.40
N GLY A 207 25.77 53.78 14.31
CA GLY A 207 26.77 54.28 15.25
C GLY A 207 28.05 54.75 14.56
N THR A 208 28.55 53.99 13.59
CA THR A 208 29.74 54.37 12.79
C THR A 208 29.45 55.56 11.88
N GLN A 209 28.26 55.65 11.27
CA GLN A 209 27.84 56.84 10.52
C GLN A 209 27.71 58.08 11.41
N LYS A 210 27.09 57.97 12.60
CA LYS A 210 26.97 59.08 13.56
C LYS A 210 28.34 59.54 14.08
N LYS A 211 29.28 58.60 14.28
CA LYS A 211 30.68 58.91 14.65
C LYS A 211 31.44 59.58 13.49
N LYS A 212 31.29 59.10 12.25
CA LYS A 212 31.89 59.73 11.07
C LYS A 212 31.38 61.17 10.87
N ARG A 213 30.07 61.39 11.04
CA ARG A 213 29.45 62.72 10.92
C ARG A 213 29.91 63.71 12.01
N ASN A 214 30.07 63.24 13.26
CA ASN A 214 30.64 64.09 14.32
C ASN A 214 32.12 64.42 14.07
N VAL A 215 32.91 63.50 13.52
CA VAL A 215 34.33 63.74 13.20
C VAL A 215 34.47 64.76 12.05
N GLU A 216 33.58 64.76 11.07
CA GLU A 216 33.52 65.80 10.01
C GLU A 216 33.13 67.17 10.57
N GLU A 217 32.26 67.26 11.59
CA GLU A 217 31.93 68.52 12.27
C GLU A 217 33.04 69.07 13.19
N THR A 218 34.07 68.28 13.52
CA THR A 218 35.16 68.69 14.44
C THR A 218 36.48 69.04 13.72
N GLN A 219 36.50 69.16 12.38
CA GLN A 219 37.65 69.75 11.69
C GLN A 219 37.54 71.29 11.71
N PRO A 220 38.54 72.03 12.22
CA PRO A 220 38.56 73.48 12.08
C PRO A 220 38.83 73.85 10.62
N LEU A 221 37.99 74.74 10.08
CA LEU A 221 38.22 75.44 8.81
C LEU A 221 39.45 76.34 8.98
N LEU A 222 40.61 75.89 8.50
CA LEU A 222 41.70 76.80 8.18
C LEU A 222 41.39 77.47 6.84
N MET A 223 40.87 78.69 6.95
CA MET A 223 40.92 79.71 5.92
C MET A 223 42.39 80.12 5.75
N GLU A 224 42.92 80.06 4.53
CA GLU A 224 44.14 80.77 4.19
C GLU A 224 43.94 81.39 2.80
N ASP A 225 44.04 82.72 2.78
CA ASP A 225 43.75 83.60 1.66
C ASP A 225 45.07 84.22 1.16
N GLU A 226 45.22 84.21 -0.17
CA GLU A 226 46.04 85.07 -1.04
C GLU A 226 47.59 85.12 -0.92
N ASN A 227 48.29 84.60 -1.95
CA ASN A 227 49.10 85.45 -2.86
C ASN A 227 49.80 84.65 -3.96
N TYR A 228 49.61 85.04 -5.22
CA TYR A 228 50.54 84.82 -6.34
C TYR A 228 51.54 85.99 -6.37
N PRO A 229 52.82 85.79 -6.76
CA PRO A 229 53.14 85.96 -8.18
C PRO A 229 54.17 84.98 -8.76
N HIS A 230 54.11 84.91 -10.09
CA HIS A 230 55.05 84.33 -11.05
C HIS A 230 56.55 84.51 -10.70
N ILE A 231 57.39 83.54 -11.11
CA ILE A 231 58.34 83.70 -12.24
C ILE A 231 59.03 82.37 -12.56
N THR A 232 59.01 82.09 -13.85
CA THR A 232 59.67 81.04 -14.63
C THR A 232 61.21 81.13 -14.57
N TYR A 233 61.90 79.99 -14.52
CA TYR A 233 63.20 79.83 -15.18
C TYR A 233 63.33 78.43 -15.77
N GLN A 234 63.49 78.40 -17.11
CA GLN A 234 63.97 77.29 -17.91
C GLN A 234 65.47 77.05 -17.67
N SER A 235 65.90 75.79 -17.76
CA SER A 235 67.15 75.37 -18.42
C SER A 235 66.97 73.92 -18.91
N HIS A 236 66.66 73.77 -20.20
CA HIS A 236 67.53 73.31 -21.29
C HIS A 236 67.62 71.78 -21.48
N LEU A 237 66.85 71.27 -22.45
CA LEU A 237 67.36 70.88 -23.77
C LEU A 237 66.26 71.13 -24.83
#